data_AF-A0A2V9LYQ8-F1
#
_entry.id   AF-A0A2V9LYQ8-F1
#
_cell.length_a   1.000
_cell.length_b   1.000
_cell.length_c   1.000
_cell.angle_alpha   90.00
_cell.angle_beta   90.00
_cell.angle_gamma   90.00
#
_symmetry.space_group_name_H-M   'P 1'
#
loop_
_entity.id
_entity.type
_entity.pdbx_description
1 polymer ?
#
loop_
_entity_poly.entity_id
_entity_poly.type
_entity_poly.pdbx_seq_one_letter_code
_entity_poly.pdbx_strand_id
1 'polypeptide(L)' 'MKWTTRKQIRVNRTATCWLIRRFLDPGAEFLFVPAEQVASVETDVQAIGFDAPGASYPHRDGN' A
#
# COMPACT_ATOMS: atom_id res chain seq x y z
N MET A 1 -12.19 1.66 -2.20
CA MET A 1 -11.02 2.57 -2.08
C MET A 1 -9.83 1.95 -2.79
N LYS A 2 -8.92 2.76 -3.35
CA LYS A 2 -7.70 2.27 -3.99
C LYS A 2 -6.51 2.37 -3.05
N TRP A 3 -5.71 1.32 -3.01
CA TRP A 3 -4.50 1.22 -2.21
C TRP A 3 -3.31 0.90 -3.10
N THR A 4 -2.14 1.45 -2.78
CA THR A 4 -0.92 1.19 -3.53
C THR A 4 0.22 0.80 -2.60
N THR A 5 1.02 -0.18 -2.99
CA THR A 5 2.19 -0.63 -2.22
C THR A 5 3.28 -1.16 -3.14
N ARG A 6 4.48 -1.35 -2.58
CA ARG A 6 5.64 -1.81 -3.35
C ARG A 6 5.51 -3.27 -3.80
N LYS A 7 6.01 -3.58 -4.99
CA LYS A 7 6.17 -4.92 -5.57
C LYS A 7 7.16 -5.78 -4.75
N GLN A 8 7.13 -7.10 -4.93
CA GLN A 8 7.76 -8.14 -4.07
C GLN A 8 7.02 -8.39 -2.75
N ILE A 9 5.82 -8.96 -2.85
CA ILE A 9 4.95 -9.27 -1.72
C ILE A 9 5.72 -10.07 -0.64
N ARG A 10 5.93 -9.44 0.52
CA ARG A 10 6.29 -10.13 1.77
C ARG A 10 5.00 -10.37 2.56
N VAL A 11 5.01 -11.35 3.46
CA VAL A 11 3.85 -11.76 4.27
C VAL A 11 3.13 -10.56 4.91
N ASN A 12 3.87 -9.58 5.42
CA ASN A 12 3.31 -8.37 6.03
C ASN A 12 2.35 -7.60 5.09
N ARG A 13 2.75 -7.38 3.83
CA ARG A 13 1.91 -6.65 2.86
C ARG A 13 0.64 -7.42 2.48
N THR A 14 0.73 -8.74 2.32
CA THR A 14 -0.47 -9.56 2.10
C THR A 14 -1.41 -9.52 3.28
N ALA A 15 -0.88 -9.59 4.51
CA ALA A 15 -1.67 -9.50 5.73
C ALA A 15 -2.37 -8.14 5.85
N THR A 16 -1.69 -7.04 5.51
CA THR A 16 -2.30 -5.70 5.44
C THR A 16 -3.42 -5.63 4.41
N CYS A 17 -3.20 -6.12 3.18
CA CYS A 17 -4.27 -6.17 2.17
C CYS A 17 -5.47 -7.00 2.63
N TRP A 18 -5.22 -8.15 3.26
CA TRP A 18 -6.27 -9.00 3.82
C TRP A 18 -7.06 -8.29 4.91
N LEU A 19 -6.37 -7.61 5.84
CA LEU A 19 -7.00 -6.88 6.93
C LEU A 19 -7.87 -5.73 6.40
N ILE A 20 -7.36 -4.97 5.43
CA ILE A 20 -8.13 -3.90 4.75
C ILE A 20 -9.38 -4.50 4.12
N ARG A 21 -9.26 -5.56 3.31
CA ARG A 21 -10.44 -6.19 2.67
C ARG A 21 -11.42 -6.77 3.68
N ARG A 22 -10.92 -7.31 4.78
CA ARG A 22 -11.77 -8.02 5.74
C ARG A 22 -12.54 -7.09 6.66
N PHE A 23 -11.93 -5.99 7.08
CA PHE A 23 -12.43 -5.16 8.17
C PHE A 23 -12.70 -3.70 7.81
N LEU A 24 -12.06 -3.15 6.78
CA LEU A 24 -12.19 -1.73 6.41
C LEU A 24 -13.02 -1.54 5.15
N ASP A 25 -12.67 -2.25 4.08
CA ASP A 25 -13.29 -2.08 2.77
C ASP A 25 -13.22 -3.39 1.94
N PRO A 26 -14.30 -4.18 1.90
CA PRO A 26 -14.39 -5.40 1.08
C PRO A 26 -14.15 -5.19 -0.41
N GLY A 27 -14.40 -3.97 -0.91
CA GLY A 27 -14.22 -3.56 -2.29
C GLY A 27 -12.85 -2.92 -2.57
N ALA A 28 -11.90 -3.00 -1.64
CA ALA A 28 -10.58 -2.39 -1.83
C ALA A 28 -9.82 -3.00 -3.02
N GLU A 29 -9.29 -2.11 -3.86
CA GLU A 29 -8.42 -2.45 -4.99
C GLU A 29 -6.96 -2.14 -4.63
N PHE A 30 -6.04 -3.01 -5.05
CA PHE A 30 -4.62 -2.92 -4.69
C PHE A 30 -3.75 -2.85 -5.93
N LEU A 31 -2.89 -1.83 -5.98
CA LEU A 31 -1.87 -1.63 -7.00
C LEU A 31 -0.51 -2.01 -6.40
N PHE A 32 0.24 -2.84 -7.11
CA PHE A 32 1.58 -3.25 -6.72
C PHE A 32 2.60 -2.67 -7.71
N VAL A 33 3.35 -1.67 -7.28
CA VAL A 33 4.26 -0.89 -8.14
C VAL A 33 5.68 -0.89 -7.60
N PRO A 34 6.73 -0.52 -8.35
CA PRO A 34 8.07 -0.32 -7.78
C PRO A 34 8.04 0.61 -6.56
N ALA A 35 8.92 0.41 -5.57
CA ALA A 35 8.86 1.12 -4.30
C ALA A 35 8.98 2.64 -4.47
N GLU A 36 9.85 3.04 -5.39
CA GLU A 36 10.09 4.40 -5.84
C GLU A 36 8.90 5.05 -6.56
N GLN A 37 7.93 4.24 -7.03
CA GLN A 37 6.73 4.71 -7.74
C GLN A 37 5.48 4.76 -6.84
N VAL A 38 5.55 4.27 -5.60
CA VAL A 38 4.35 4.20 -4.75
C VAL A 38 3.80 5.60 -4.47
N ALA A 39 4.65 6.56 -4.13
CA ALA A 39 4.24 7.93 -3.83
C ALA A 39 3.69 8.69 -5.06
N SER A 40 4.27 8.47 -6.25
CA SER A 40 3.75 9.08 -7.49
C SER A 40 2.39 8.49 -7.85
N VAL A 41 2.27 7.16 -7.81
CA VAL A 41 1.02 6.45 -8.12
C VAL A 41 -0.08 6.80 -7.11
N GLU A 42 0.25 6.97 -5.83
CA GLU A 42 -0.67 7.44 -4.80
C GLU A 42 -1.37 8.74 -5.22
N THR A 43 -0.59 9.70 -5.71
CA THR A 43 -1.07 11.00 -6.18
C THR A 43 -1.86 10.87 -7.47
N ASP A 44 -1.30 10.16 -8.47
CA ASP A 44 -1.86 10.07 -9.82
C ASP A 44 -3.23 9.40 -9.87
N VAL A 45 -3.44 8.35 -9.07
CA VAL A 45 -4.70 7.58 -9.06
C VAL A 45 -5.56 7.83 -7.83
N GLN A 46 -5.20 8.83 -7.02
CA GLN A 46 -5.85 9.14 -5.73
C GLN A 46 -6.01 7.88 -4.85
N ALA A 47 -4.94 7.08 -4.77
CA ALA A 47 -4.88 5.90 -3.93
C ALA A 47 -4.29 6.24 -2.55
N ILE A 48 -4.32 5.28 -1.63
CA ILE A 48 -3.65 5.37 -0.34
C ILE A 48 -2.41 4.48 -0.38
N GLY A 49 -1.23 5.07 -0.24
CA GLY A 49 0.04 4.35 -0.28
C GLY A 49 0.48 3.81 1.07
N PHE A 50 1.08 2.62 1.11
CA PHE A 50 1.69 2.06 2.32
C PHE A 50 2.92 1.19 2.07
N ASP A 51 3.76 1.02 3.11
CA ASP A 51 4.99 0.20 3.14
C ASP A 51 6.02 0.61 2.06
N ALA A 52 6.12 1.90 1.77
CA ALA A 52 7.08 2.45 0.82
C ALA A 52 7.55 3.87 1.24
N PRO A 53 8.77 4.28 0.84
CA PRO A 53 9.24 5.63 1.08
C PRO A 53 8.32 6.68 0.44
N GLY A 54 7.99 7.72 1.19
CA GLY A 54 7.16 8.84 0.69
C GLY A 54 5.67 8.54 0.51
N ALA A 55 5.22 7.33 0.84
CA ALA A 55 3.79 6.99 0.85
C ALA A 55 3.08 7.61 2.07
N SER A 56 1.74 7.70 2.03
CA SER A 56 0.92 8.10 3.19
C SER A 56 1.25 7.32 4.47
N TYR A 57 1.47 6.01 4.35
CA TYR A 57 1.86 5.12 5.46
C TYR A 57 3.22 4.47 5.19
N PRO A 58 4.34 5.19 5.40
CA PRO A 58 5.66 4.68 5.08
C PRO A 58 6.10 3.56 6.04
N HIS A 59 7.04 2.73 5.59
CA HIS A 59 7.70 1.79 6.49
C HIS A 59 8.45 2.58 7.57
N ARG A 60 8.15 2.32 8.84
CA ARG A 60 8.92 2.84 9.97
C ARG A 60 9.72 1.68 10.53
N ASP A 61 11.02 1.69 10.29
CA ASP A 61 11.92 0.82 11.04
C ASP A 61 11.80 1.22 12.51
N GLY A 62 11.39 0.26 13.35
CA GLY A 62 11.25 0.48 14.79
C GLY A 62 12.61 0.79 15.37
N ASN A 63 12.77 1.99 15.90
CA ASN A 63 13.89 2.39 16.76
C ASN A 63 13.39 2.54 18.19
#